data_AF-A0A0R0M341-F1
#
_entry.id   AF-A0A0R0M341-F1
#
_cell.length_a   1.000
_cell.length_b   1.000
_cell.length_c   1.000
_cell.angle_alpha   90.00
_cell.angle_beta   90.00
_cell.angle_gamma   90.00
#
_symmetry.space_group_name_H-M   'P 1'
#
loop_
_entity.id
_entity.type
_entity.pdbx_description
1 polymer ?
#
loop_
_entity_poly.entity_id
_entity_poly.type
_entity_poly.pdbx_seq_one_letter_code
_entity_poly.pdbx_strand_id
1 'polypeptide(L)'
;MSNSDGSDNSDLSYEQEIEMEIAEDSLEQEQKNVDNLIEAEQLKTVDDEKVDLNNFKPLIPDLVLDYLLETNGIDCADEETRKVIAALGQKFIADIAQSAYQFHKIHQKAIIKDKRFLKEKKTTLTVSDLTKALQEYGIDISRPAYFT
;
A
#
# COMPACT_ATOMS: atom_id res chain seq x y z
N MET A 1 7.90 42.54 45.83
CA MET A 1 8.58 42.30 44.54
C MET A 1 8.03 41.01 43.98
N SER A 2 7.08 41.16 43.07
CA SER A 2 6.51 40.14 42.21
C SER A 2 7.55 39.69 41.20
N ASN A 3 7.77 38.38 41.07
CA ASN A 3 8.25 37.78 39.83
C ASN A 3 7.35 36.58 39.53
N SER A 4 6.38 36.83 38.67
CA SER A 4 5.68 35.86 37.86
C SER A 4 6.48 35.68 36.57
N ASP A 5 7.08 34.51 36.37
CA ASP A 5 7.51 34.08 35.04
C ASP A 5 7.17 32.59 34.94
N GLY A 6 6.15 32.32 34.14
CA GLY A 6 5.55 31.01 33.99
C GLY A 6 4.45 31.03 32.94
N SER A 7 4.68 31.72 31.83
CA SER A 7 3.88 31.58 30.60
C SER A 7 4.86 31.36 29.45
N ASP A 8 4.63 30.26 28.73
CA ASP A 8 5.05 29.98 27.35
C ASP A 8 5.62 28.56 27.20
N ASN A 9 4.78 27.56 27.50
CA ASN A 9 5.00 26.18 27.06
C ASN A 9 3.73 25.53 26.49
N SER A 10 2.64 26.29 26.33
CA SER A 10 1.36 25.81 25.79
C SER A 10 1.22 26.02 24.28
N ASP A 11 1.87 27.04 23.71
CA ASP A 11 1.63 27.44 22.30
C ASP A 11 2.25 26.49 21.27
N LEU A 12 3.39 25.87 21.57
CA LEU A 12 4.00 24.84 20.70
C LEU A 12 3.16 23.57 20.56
N SER A 13 2.26 23.29 21.51
CA SER A 13 1.37 22.13 21.49
C SER A 13 0.20 22.33 20.52
N TYR A 14 -0.38 23.53 20.51
CA TYR A 14 -1.57 23.81 19.70
C TYR A 14 -1.23 23.98 18.21
N GLU A 15 -0.10 24.61 17.89
CA GLU A 15 0.36 24.71 16.49
C GLU A 15 0.68 23.33 15.90
N GLN A 16 1.27 22.43 16.69
CA GLN A 16 1.53 21.05 16.27
C GLN A 16 0.25 20.22 16.13
N GLU A 17 -0.76 20.45 16.98
CA GLU A 17 -2.08 19.82 16.87
C GLU A 17 -2.79 20.27 15.58
N ILE A 18 -2.75 21.56 15.24
CA ILE A 18 -3.35 22.10 14.02
C ILE A 18 -2.63 21.56 12.77
N GLU A 19 -1.30 21.49 12.76
CA GLU A 19 -0.56 20.89 11.64
C GLU A 19 -0.86 19.40 11.45
N MET A 20 -1.13 18.66 12.53
CA MET A 20 -1.53 17.26 12.47
C MET A 20 -2.97 17.08 11.98
N GLU A 21 -3.90 17.93 12.41
CA GLU A 21 -5.29 17.91 11.95
C GLU A 21 -5.39 18.24 10.45
N ILE A 22 -4.60 19.22 9.98
CA ILE A 22 -4.49 19.55 8.54
C ILE A 22 -3.87 18.39 7.73
N ALA A 23 -2.90 17.67 8.31
CA ALA A 23 -2.30 16.50 7.66
C ALA A 23 -3.26 15.29 7.63
N GLU A 24 -4.05 15.08 8.70
CA GLU A 24 -5.11 14.07 8.74
C GLU A 24 -6.20 14.36 7.70
N ASP A 25 -6.67 15.60 7.61
CA ASP A 25 -7.67 16.01 6.61
C ASP A 25 -7.16 15.85 5.18
N SER A 26 -5.89 16.17 4.92
CA SER A 26 -5.27 16.01 3.60
C SER A 26 -5.15 14.54 3.19
N LEU A 27 -4.81 13.67 4.14
CA LEU A 27 -4.67 12.22 3.92
C LEU A 27 -6.02 11.50 3.83
N GLU A 28 -7.06 11.99 4.53
CA GLU A 28 -8.42 11.49 4.38
C GLU A 28 -9.06 11.90 3.05
N GLN A 29 -8.70 13.08 2.51
CA GLN A 29 -9.10 13.51 1.17
C GLN A 29 -8.42 12.68 0.07
N GLU A 30 -7.12 12.38 0.20
CA GLU A 30 -6.44 11.45 -0.71
C GLU A 30 -7.07 10.05 -0.64
N GLN A 31 -7.45 9.59 0.55
CA GLN A 31 -8.12 8.30 0.72
C GLN A 31 -9.49 8.25 0.04
N LYS A 32 -10.33 9.28 0.23
CA LYS A 32 -11.63 9.36 -0.47
C LYS A 32 -11.45 9.38 -1.97
N ASN A 33 -10.39 10.01 -2.50
CA ASN A 33 -10.11 9.97 -3.93
C ASN A 33 -9.69 8.58 -4.41
N VAL A 34 -8.85 7.86 -3.68
CA VAL A 34 -8.42 6.49 -4.05
C VAL A 34 -9.57 5.48 -3.89
N ASP A 35 -10.34 5.56 -2.81
CA ASP A 35 -11.48 4.68 -2.58
C ASP A 35 -12.60 4.96 -3.62
N ASN A 36 -12.82 6.22 -4.01
CA ASN A 36 -13.73 6.58 -5.11
C ASN A 36 -13.23 6.10 -6.48
N LEU A 37 -11.91 6.06 -6.71
CA LEU A 37 -11.33 5.49 -7.93
C LEU A 37 -11.53 3.96 -7.97
N ILE A 38 -11.38 3.28 -6.83
CA ILE A 38 -11.57 1.83 -6.71
C ILE A 38 -13.07 1.46 -6.83
N GLU A 39 -13.97 2.22 -6.22
CA GLU A 39 -15.43 1.97 -6.27
C GLU A 39 -15.99 2.25 -7.68
N ALA A 40 -15.41 3.19 -8.42
CA ALA A 40 -15.73 3.43 -9.83
C ALA A 40 -15.24 2.31 -10.78
N GLU A 41 -14.23 1.53 -10.38
CA GLU A 41 -13.70 0.39 -11.15
C GLU A 41 -14.42 -0.93 -10.87
N GLN A 42 -15.12 -1.06 -9.73
CA GLN A 42 -15.75 -2.32 -9.30
C GLN A 42 -17.02 -2.74 -10.06
N LEU A 43 -17.53 -1.91 -10.99
CA LEU A 43 -18.77 -2.19 -11.73
C LEU A 43 -18.62 -2.28 -13.25
N LYS A 44 -17.40 -2.46 -13.78
CA LYS A 44 -17.22 -2.74 -15.21
C LYS A 44 -17.15 -4.24 -15.46
N THR A 45 -18.11 -4.73 -16.23
CA THR A 45 -18.20 -6.09 -16.74
C THR A 45 -16.96 -6.44 -17.58
N VAL A 46 -16.45 -7.67 -17.40
CA VAL A 46 -15.20 -8.21 -17.99
C VAL A 46 -15.20 -8.16 -19.53
N ASP A 47 -16.38 -8.06 -20.16
CA ASP A 47 -16.54 -8.05 -21.61
C ASP A 47 -16.37 -6.67 -22.27
N ASP A 48 -16.41 -5.56 -21.51
CA ASP A 48 -16.45 -4.20 -22.09
C ASP A 48 -15.09 -3.48 -22.18
N GLU A 49 -14.04 -3.98 -21.52
CA GLU A 49 -12.68 -3.50 -21.70
C GLU A 49 -11.80 -4.63 -22.23
N LYS A 50 -11.88 -4.89 -23.54
CA LYS A 50 -10.73 -5.46 -24.24
C LYS A 50 -9.58 -4.48 -24.04
N VAL A 51 -8.72 -4.75 -23.06
CA VAL A 51 -7.47 -4.02 -22.88
C VAL A 51 -6.73 -4.12 -24.21
N ASP A 52 -6.44 -2.99 -24.83
CA ASP A 52 -5.66 -2.92 -26.07
C ASP A 52 -4.20 -3.31 -25.76
N LEU A 53 -3.96 -4.62 -25.68
CA LEU A 53 -2.66 -5.22 -25.34
C LEU A 53 -1.57 -4.89 -26.36
N ASN A 54 -1.95 -4.47 -27.57
CA ASN A 54 -1.03 -4.08 -28.63
C ASN A 54 -0.11 -2.93 -28.22
N ASN A 55 -0.63 -1.97 -27.44
CA ASN A 55 0.13 -0.80 -26.99
C ASN A 55 0.54 -0.87 -25.51
N PHE A 56 0.12 -1.89 -24.78
CA PHE A 56 0.48 -2.05 -23.38
C PHE A 56 1.92 -2.59 -23.26
N LYS A 57 2.77 -1.85 -22.55
CA LYS A 57 4.13 -2.27 -22.23
C LYS A 57 4.21 -2.62 -20.74
N PRO A 58 4.29 -3.91 -20.36
CA PRO A 58 4.40 -4.31 -18.97
C PRO A 58 5.67 -3.75 -18.30
N LEU A 59 5.60 -3.50 -16.99
CA LEU A 59 6.75 -3.13 -16.16
C LEU A 59 7.80 -4.25 -16.07
N ILE A 60 7.34 -5.51 -16.05
CA ILE A 60 8.21 -6.70 -16.10
C ILE A 60 8.83 -6.79 -17.49
N PRO A 61 10.17 -6.76 -17.63
CA PRO A 61 10.85 -6.89 -18.92
C PRO A 61 10.68 -8.27 -19.55
N ASP A 62 10.62 -8.32 -20.88
CA ASP A 62 10.44 -9.57 -21.65
C ASP A 62 11.48 -10.63 -21.30
N LEU A 63 12.76 -10.26 -21.15
CA LEU A 63 13.83 -11.19 -20.76
C LEU A 63 13.56 -11.91 -19.43
N VAL A 64 12.97 -11.21 -18.46
CA VAL A 64 12.63 -11.79 -17.15
C VAL A 64 11.44 -12.73 -17.29
N LEU A 65 10.45 -12.32 -18.09
CA LEU A 65 9.27 -13.13 -18.37
C LEU A 65 9.66 -14.43 -19.09
N ASP A 66 10.49 -14.36 -20.13
CA ASP A 66 10.95 -15.51 -20.90
C ASP A 66 11.71 -16.50 -20.00
N TYR A 67 12.61 -15.99 -19.15
CA TYR A 67 13.30 -16.83 -18.17
C TYR A 67 12.33 -17.54 -17.21
N LEU A 68 11.30 -16.85 -16.72
CA LEU A 68 10.29 -17.44 -15.83
C LEU A 68 9.45 -18.49 -16.57
N LEU A 69 9.06 -18.25 -17.82
CA LEU A 69 8.27 -19.19 -18.61
C LEU A 69 9.08 -20.45 -18.95
N GLU A 70 10.32 -20.29 -19.42
CA GLU A 70 11.24 -21.39 -19.72
C GLU A 70 11.55 -22.24 -18.49
N THR A 71 11.79 -21.61 -17.33
CA THR A 71 12.03 -22.33 -16.06
C THR A 71 10.83 -23.20 -15.67
N ASN A 72 9.62 -22.80 -16.04
CA ASN A 72 8.39 -23.57 -15.80
C ASN A 72 8.02 -24.50 -16.98
N GLY A 73 8.84 -24.59 -18.03
CA GLY A 73 8.60 -25.42 -19.21
C GLY A 73 7.48 -24.92 -20.12
N ILE A 74 7.15 -23.62 -20.05
CA ILE A 74 6.11 -22.98 -20.86
C ILE A 74 6.78 -22.28 -22.04
N ASP A 75 6.39 -22.67 -23.26
CA ASP A 75 6.76 -21.96 -24.48
C ASP A 75 5.55 -21.17 -24.98
N CYS A 76 5.59 -19.84 -24.81
CA CYS A 76 4.55 -18.93 -25.27
C CYS A 76 5.04 -18.16 -26.51
N ALA A 77 4.69 -18.66 -27.70
CA ALA A 77 5.00 -17.99 -28.96
C ALA A 77 4.24 -16.66 -29.14
N ASP A 78 3.03 -16.58 -28.59
CA ASP A 78 2.15 -15.42 -28.73
C ASP A 78 2.55 -14.24 -27.83
N GLU A 79 2.70 -13.06 -28.43
CA GLU A 79 3.11 -11.83 -27.75
C GLU A 79 2.00 -11.28 -26.84
N GLU A 80 0.73 -11.41 -27.22
CA GLU A 80 -0.40 -10.95 -26.40
C GLU A 80 -0.46 -11.74 -25.09
N THR A 81 -0.35 -13.06 -25.17
CA THR A 81 -0.31 -13.96 -24.00
C THR A 81 0.84 -13.60 -23.06
N ARG A 82 2.05 -13.33 -23.59
CA ARG A 82 3.19 -12.89 -22.77
C ARG A 82 2.90 -11.58 -22.03
N LYS A 83 2.34 -10.58 -22.72
CA LYS A 83 1.96 -9.30 -22.12
C LYS A 83 0.89 -9.46 -21.04
N VAL A 84 -0.09 -10.33 -21.25
CA VAL A 84 -1.13 -10.63 -20.24
C VAL A 84 -0.52 -11.26 -19.00
N ILE A 85 0.35 -12.27 -19.13
CA ILE A 85 0.99 -12.90 -17.97
C ILE A 85 1.80 -11.88 -17.18
N ALA A 86 2.56 -11.02 -17.87
CA ALA A 86 3.33 -9.95 -17.23
C ALA A 86 2.42 -8.92 -16.53
N ALA A 87 1.31 -8.53 -17.15
CA ALA A 87 0.31 -7.62 -16.58
C ALA A 87 -0.36 -8.22 -15.34
N LEU A 88 -0.74 -9.50 -15.39
CA LEU A 88 -1.34 -10.21 -14.27
C LEU A 88 -0.38 -10.34 -13.09
N GLY A 89 0.90 -10.64 -13.34
CA GLY A 89 1.93 -10.68 -12.30
C GLY A 89 2.11 -9.31 -11.62
N GLN A 90 2.09 -8.22 -12.40
CA GLN A 90 2.14 -6.87 -11.86
C GLN A 90 0.91 -6.54 -11.01
N LYS A 91 -0.29 -6.83 -11.53
CA LYS A 91 -1.54 -6.62 -10.80
C LYS A 91 -1.54 -7.39 -9.49
N PHE A 92 -1.13 -8.66 -9.50
CA PHE A 92 -1.07 -9.48 -8.30
C PHE A 92 -0.19 -8.87 -7.19
N ILE A 93 1.00 -8.37 -7.55
CA ILE A 93 1.89 -7.70 -6.59
C ILE A 93 1.26 -6.38 -6.10
N ALA A 94 0.63 -5.62 -7.00
CA ALA A 94 -0.03 -4.36 -6.65
C ALA A 94 -1.20 -4.57 -5.67
N ASP A 95 -2.02 -5.61 -5.89
CA ASP A 95 -3.15 -5.95 -5.03
C ASP A 95 -2.66 -6.31 -3.61
N ILE A 96 -1.61 -7.13 -3.49
CA ILE A 96 -1.00 -7.45 -2.19
C ILE A 96 -0.43 -6.21 -1.51
N ALA A 97 0.28 -5.36 -2.25
CA ALA A 97 0.84 -4.13 -1.70
C ALA A 97 -0.25 -3.17 -1.21
N GLN A 98 -1.37 -3.10 -1.93
CA GLN A 98 -2.53 -2.31 -1.53
C GLN A 98 -3.16 -2.86 -0.26
N SER A 99 -3.40 -4.17 -0.15
CA SER A 99 -3.91 -4.78 1.09
C SER A 99 -2.96 -4.54 2.26
N ALA A 100 -1.64 -4.70 2.07
CA ALA A 100 -0.65 -4.42 3.11
C ALA A 100 -0.66 -2.94 3.55
N TYR A 101 -0.85 -2.01 2.62
CA TYR A 101 -1.00 -0.59 2.92
C TYR A 101 -2.25 -0.30 3.77
N GLN A 102 -3.37 -0.96 3.48
CA GLN A 102 -4.59 -0.83 4.30
C GLN A 102 -4.38 -1.34 5.73
N PHE A 103 -3.71 -2.48 5.90
CA PHE A 103 -3.35 -2.99 7.23
C PHE A 103 -2.41 -2.04 7.97
N HIS A 104 -1.42 -1.47 7.28
CA HIS A 104 -0.53 -0.47 7.85
C HIS A 104 -1.31 0.76 8.33
N LYS A 105 -2.27 1.25 7.55
CA LYS A 105 -3.12 2.38 7.93
C LYS A 105 -3.95 2.10 9.19
N ILE A 106 -4.57 0.92 9.27
CA ILE A 106 -5.35 0.51 10.45
C ILE A 106 -4.43 0.43 11.68
N HIS A 107 -3.23 -0.11 11.50
CA HIS A 107 -2.22 -0.22 12.55
C HIS A 107 -1.76 1.17 13.04
N GLN A 108 -1.46 2.10 12.14
CA GLN A 108 -1.09 3.47 12.48
C GLN A 108 -2.20 4.21 13.26
N LYS A 109 -3.46 4.09 12.82
CA LYS A 109 -4.61 4.66 13.56
C LYS A 109 -4.76 4.10 14.98
N ALA A 110 -4.34 2.86 15.22
CA ALA A 110 -4.34 2.28 16.57
C ALA A 110 -3.21 2.84 17.44
N ILE A 111 -2.04 3.13 16.86
CA ILE A 111 -0.86 3.69 17.54
C ILE A 111 -1.07 5.17 17.90
N ILE A 112 -1.66 5.97 17.01
CA ILE A 112 -1.88 7.42 17.22
C ILE A 112 -2.76 7.73 18.43
N LYS A 113 -3.69 6.81 18.79
CA LYS A 113 -4.48 6.92 20.03
C LYS A 113 -3.60 6.94 21.29
N ASP A 114 -2.39 6.38 21.21
CA ASP A 114 -1.40 6.39 22.27
C ASP A 114 -0.43 7.56 22.02
N LYS A 115 -0.66 8.69 22.73
CA LYS A 115 0.06 9.97 22.56
C LYS A 115 1.59 9.88 22.66
N ARG A 116 2.12 8.75 23.14
CA ARG A 116 3.55 8.47 23.30
C ARG A 116 4.28 8.21 21.99
N PHE A 117 3.57 7.82 20.92
CA PHE A 117 4.18 7.32 19.67
C PHE A 117 3.88 8.19 18.44
N LEU A 118 3.52 9.47 18.64
CA LEU A 118 3.12 10.45 17.61
C LEU A 118 4.17 10.76 16.51
N LYS A 119 5.33 10.09 16.48
CA LYS A 119 6.47 10.46 15.62
C LYS A 119 6.66 9.62 14.37
N GLU A 120 5.96 8.51 14.18
CA GLU A 120 6.12 7.71 12.95
C GLU A 120 5.20 8.22 11.82
N LYS A 121 5.57 9.35 11.23
CA LYS A 121 4.85 9.95 10.08
C LYS A 121 5.17 9.28 8.74
N LYS A 122 6.14 8.35 8.68
CA LYS A 122 6.60 7.75 7.43
C LYS A 122 5.92 6.40 7.20
N THR A 123 5.22 6.26 6.08
CA THR A 123 4.69 4.98 5.63
C THR A 123 5.83 3.98 5.42
N THR A 124 5.74 2.83 6.09
CA THR A 124 6.73 1.75 5.98
C THR A 124 6.04 0.42 5.76
N LEU A 125 6.53 -0.37 4.80
CA LEU A 125 6.07 -1.74 4.62
C LEU A 125 6.66 -2.62 5.73
N THR A 126 5.84 -3.00 6.72
CA THR A 126 6.26 -3.85 7.83
C THR A 126 5.89 -5.31 7.59
N VAL A 127 6.66 -6.24 8.20
CA VAL A 127 6.39 -7.68 8.09
C VAL A 127 5.04 -8.03 8.73
N SER A 128 4.65 -7.37 9.84
CA SER A 128 3.36 -7.63 10.49
C SER A 128 2.17 -7.29 9.61
N ASP A 129 2.24 -6.19 8.85
CA ASP A 129 1.15 -5.76 7.96
C ASP A 129 1.12 -6.66 6.71
N LEU A 130 2.30 -7.02 6.18
CA LEU A 130 2.41 -7.94 5.04
C LEU A 130 1.93 -9.36 5.38
N THR A 131 2.25 -9.89 6.56
CA THR A 131 1.78 -11.22 6.99
C THR A 131 0.26 -11.26 7.05
N LYS A 132 -0.40 -10.20 7.54
CA LYS A 132 -1.87 -10.11 7.55
C LYS A 132 -2.45 -10.08 6.14
N ALA A 133 -1.87 -9.27 5.25
CA ALA A 133 -2.29 -9.23 3.85
C ALA A 133 -2.19 -10.60 3.18
N LEU A 134 -1.08 -11.31 3.37
CA LEU A 134 -0.84 -12.61 2.75
C LEU A 134 -1.71 -13.74 3.33
N GLN A 135 -2.15 -13.63 4.59
CA GLN A 135 -3.10 -14.56 5.19
C GLN A 135 -4.46 -14.55 4.47
N GLU A 136 -4.89 -13.42 3.91
CA GLU A 136 -6.11 -13.35 3.09
C GLU A 136 -6.00 -14.16 1.79
N TYR A 137 -4.79 -14.28 1.25
CA TYR A 137 -4.47 -15.11 0.10
C TYR A 137 -4.12 -16.57 0.47
N GLY A 138 -4.23 -16.94 1.76
CA GLY A 138 -3.92 -18.29 2.25
C GLY A 138 -2.43 -18.60 2.42
N ILE A 139 -1.57 -17.58 2.42
CA ILE A 139 -0.12 -17.71 2.61
C ILE A 139 0.22 -17.40 4.06
N ASP A 140 0.75 -18.39 4.80
CA ASP A 140 1.20 -18.21 6.18
C ASP A 140 2.72 -17.95 6.26
N ILE A 141 3.10 -16.85 6.91
CA ILE A 141 4.50 -16.50 7.16
C ILE A 141 4.75 -16.58 8.67
N SER A 142 5.18 -17.76 9.11
CA SER A 142 5.65 -17.98 10.47
C SER A 142 7.13 -17.61 10.59
N ARG A 143 7.40 -16.33 10.89
CA ARG A 143 8.74 -15.86 11.25
C ARG A 143 8.77 -15.46 12.73
N PRO A 144 9.60 -16.10 13.58
CA PRO A 144 9.77 -15.66 14.95
C PRO A 144 10.50 -14.31 14.99
N ALA A 145 10.18 -13.47 15.99
CA ALA A 145 10.83 -12.18 16.17
C ALA A 145 12.31 -12.30 16.55
N TYR A 146 12.69 -13.41 17.19
CA TYR A 146 14.06 -13.74 17.56
C TYR A 146 14.24 -15.26 17.56
N PHE A 147 15.44 -15.72 17.22
CA PHE A 147 15.85 -17.11 17.40
C PHE A 147 16.57 -17.23 18.74
N THR A 148 16.24 -18.24 19.54
CA THR A 148 16.92 -18.59 20.80
C THR A 148 17.85 -19.77 20.57
#